data_AF-A0A510J8K0-F1
#
_entry.id   AF-A0A510J8K0-F1
#
_cell.length_a   1.000
_cell.length_b   1.000
_cell.length_c   1.000
_cell.angle_alpha   90.00
_cell.angle_beta   90.00
_cell.angle_gamma   90.00
#
_symmetry.space_group_name_H-M   'P 1'
#
loop_
_entity.id
_entity.type
_entity.pdbx_description
1 polymer ?
#
loop_
_entity_poly.entity_id
_entity_poly.type
_entity_poly.pdbx_seq_one_letter_code
_entity_poly.pdbx_strand_id
1 'polypeptide(L)'
;MSEKVKENNDYEISIDDIKEFEEKHGTVPEGSFVVFRSDWSKRWPCIVSLTNADKNGNAHSPGWPVSTLEFLFDERNIAGVGHETLDTDAAVTCAKNGDLVGERYILQKDKFQVEAMANLDKLPPVGAVIFIAAPRIIHANGLPVRAWAVIPE
;
A
#
# COMPACT_ATOMS: atom_id res chain seq x y z
N MET A 1 10.34 3.99 0.09
CA MET A 1 10.40 3.76 1.55
C MET A 1 11.10 2.44 1.92
N SER A 2 11.65 1.69 0.96
CA SER A 2 12.27 0.37 1.17
C SER A 2 13.41 0.35 2.19
N GLU A 3 14.27 1.37 2.26
CA GLU A 3 15.35 1.39 3.26
C GLU A 3 14.82 1.50 4.69
N LYS A 4 13.82 2.35 4.94
CA LYS A 4 13.15 2.46 6.25
C LYS A 4 12.47 1.14 6.64
N VAL A 5 11.83 0.47 5.69
CA VAL A 5 11.21 -0.86 5.88
C VAL A 5 12.25 -1.95 6.16
N LYS A 6 13.42 -1.87 5.52
CA LYS A 6 14.51 -2.83 5.75
C LYS A 6 15.08 -2.72 7.17
N GLU A 7 15.13 -1.50 7.72
CA GLU A 7 15.52 -1.24 9.10
C GLU A 7 14.42 -1.61 10.10
N ASN A 8 13.16 -1.39 9.74
CA ASN A 8 11.99 -1.73 10.53
C ASN A 8 10.92 -2.42 9.67
N ASN A 9 10.80 -3.74 9.80
CA ASN A 9 9.79 -4.51 9.07
C ASN A 9 8.34 -4.16 9.47
N ASP A 10 8.13 -3.46 10.59
CA ASP A 10 6.83 -2.98 11.05
C ASP A 10 6.61 -1.49 10.72
N TYR A 11 7.33 -0.96 9.73
CA TYR A 11 7.27 0.46 9.38
C TYR A 11 5.87 0.86 8.91
N GLU A 12 5.29 1.84 9.60
CA GLU A 12 4.06 2.51 9.21
C GLU A 12 4.40 3.84 8.55
N ILE A 13 4.01 4.02 7.29
CA ILE A 13 4.33 5.23 6.54
C ILE A 13 3.65 6.46 7.17
N SER A 14 4.43 7.48 7.47
CA SER A 14 3.97 8.67 8.19
C SER A 14 3.48 9.77 7.24
N ILE A 15 2.72 10.73 7.78
CA ILE A 15 2.34 11.95 7.05
C ILE A 15 3.58 12.76 6.66
N ASP A 16 4.62 12.76 7.50
CA ASP A 16 5.87 13.47 7.20
C ASP A 16 6.60 12.81 6.01
N ASP A 17 6.56 11.49 5.87
CA ASP A 17 7.07 10.81 4.67
C ASP A 17 6.36 11.29 3.39
N ILE A 18 5.05 11.50 3.48
CA ILE A 18 4.26 12.02 2.35
C ILE A 18 4.64 13.47 2.08
N LYS A 19 4.77 14.32 3.10
CA LYS A 19 5.17 15.72 2.92
C LYS A 19 6.58 15.85 2.34
N GLU A 20 7.55 15.07 2.84
CA GLU A 20 8.90 15.01 2.28
C GLU A 20 8.88 14.56 0.81
N PHE A 21 8.02 13.60 0.47
CA PHE A 21 7.80 13.21 -0.92
C PHE A 21 7.23 14.36 -1.76
N GLU A 22 6.21 15.05 -1.24
CA GLU A 22 5.55 16.17 -1.93
C GLU A 22 6.49 17.37 -2.12
N GLU A 23 7.38 17.65 -1.16
CA GLU A 23 8.40 18.70 -1.30
C GLU A 23 9.35 18.42 -2.48
N LYS A 24 9.65 17.14 -2.73
CA LYS A 24 10.59 16.73 -3.79
C LYS A 24 9.92 16.51 -5.14
N HIS A 25 8.68 16.04 -5.15
CA HIS A 25 8.01 15.55 -6.36
C HIS A 25 6.72 16.30 -6.72
N GLY A 26 6.34 17.29 -5.91
CA GLY A 26 5.09 18.02 -6.00
C GLY A 26 3.99 17.39 -5.16
N THR A 27 3.03 18.22 -4.75
CA THR A 27 1.82 17.79 -4.03
C THR A 27 1.12 16.66 -4.78
N VAL A 28 0.66 15.64 -4.05
CA VAL A 28 -0.10 14.52 -4.59
C VAL A 28 -1.35 15.06 -5.29
N PRO A 29 -1.50 14.85 -6.60
CA PRO A 29 -2.68 15.34 -7.32
C PRO A 29 -3.95 14.61 -6.88
N GLU A 30 -5.07 15.33 -6.89
CA GLU A 30 -6.40 14.73 -6.74
C GLU A 30 -6.63 13.58 -7.74
N GLY A 31 -7.28 12.51 -7.28
CA GLY A 31 -7.57 11.33 -8.09
C GLY A 31 -6.36 10.45 -8.39
N SER A 32 -5.19 10.73 -7.81
CA SER A 32 -4.01 9.88 -7.95
C SER A 32 -4.21 8.50 -7.32
N PHE A 33 -3.54 7.48 -7.86
CA PHE A 33 -3.35 6.20 -7.18
C PHE A 33 -1.98 6.21 -6.50
N VAL A 34 -1.94 6.11 -5.17
CA VAL A 34 -0.71 6.26 -4.39
C VAL A 34 -0.19 4.90 -3.94
N VAL A 35 1.07 4.60 -4.23
CA VAL A 35 1.68 3.30 -3.88
C VAL A 35 2.73 3.43 -2.79
N PHE A 36 2.67 2.55 -1.79
CA PHE A 36 3.73 2.38 -0.80
C PHE A 36 4.71 1.32 -1.29
N ARG A 37 5.77 1.78 -1.96
CA ARG A 37 6.92 0.96 -2.32
C ARG A 37 7.79 0.64 -1.10
N SER A 38 7.79 -0.64 -0.74
CA SER A 38 8.52 -1.22 0.39
C SER A 38 9.55 -2.27 -0.04
N ASP A 39 9.58 -2.65 -1.32
CA ASP A 39 10.33 -3.78 -1.87
C ASP A 39 9.94 -5.14 -1.23
N TRP A 40 8.79 -5.21 -0.55
CA TRP A 40 8.29 -6.43 0.10
C TRP A 40 8.02 -7.56 -0.89
N SER A 41 7.68 -7.23 -2.14
CA SER A 41 7.45 -8.19 -3.22
C SER A 41 8.66 -9.08 -3.52
N LYS A 42 9.88 -8.66 -3.13
CA LYS A 42 11.09 -9.48 -3.23
C LYS A 42 11.09 -10.72 -2.33
N ARG A 43 10.16 -10.80 -1.36
CA ARG A 43 9.95 -11.97 -0.49
C ARG A 43 9.08 -13.06 -1.14
N TRP A 44 8.37 -12.74 -2.22
CA TRP A 44 7.60 -13.71 -3.01
C TRP A 44 8.53 -14.65 -3.80
N PRO A 45 8.19 -15.94 -4.00
CA PRO A 45 6.96 -16.65 -3.63
C PRO A 45 6.97 -17.34 -2.26
N CYS A 46 7.93 -17.03 -1.39
CA CYS A 46 8.04 -17.71 -0.10
C CYS A 46 7.06 -17.12 0.91
N ILE A 47 5.98 -17.84 1.22
CA ILE A 47 4.96 -17.38 2.19
C ILE A 47 5.55 -17.09 3.57
N VAL A 48 6.53 -17.89 4.01
CA VAL A 48 7.22 -17.67 5.29
C VAL A 48 7.99 -16.35 5.28
N SER A 49 8.60 -16.00 4.14
CA SER A 49 9.31 -14.73 3.99
C SER A 49 8.35 -13.55 3.87
N LEU A 50 7.15 -13.73 3.30
CA LEU A 50 6.13 -12.68 3.15
C LEU A 50 5.44 -12.35 4.47
N THR A 51 5.07 -13.35 5.26
CA THR A 51 4.51 -13.12 6.60
C THR A 51 5.59 -12.68 7.58
N ASN A 52 6.84 -13.08 7.33
CA ASN A 52 8.02 -12.67 8.10
C ASN A 52 7.81 -12.89 9.60
N ALA A 53 7.18 -14.02 9.94
CA ALA A 53 6.74 -14.27 11.30
C ALA A 53 7.92 -14.45 12.27
N ASP A 54 7.78 -13.91 13.48
CA ASP A 54 8.77 -14.11 14.55
C ASP A 54 8.73 -15.55 15.10
N LYS A 55 9.61 -15.83 16.07
CA LYS A 55 9.67 -17.13 16.76
C LYS A 55 8.39 -17.53 17.50
N ASN A 56 7.50 -16.58 17.76
CA ASN A 56 6.22 -16.80 18.43
C ASN A 56 5.06 -16.95 17.42
N GLY A 57 5.35 -16.80 16.12
CA GLY A 57 4.36 -16.86 15.04
C GLY A 57 3.68 -15.52 14.72
N ASN A 58 4.13 -14.41 15.30
CA ASN A 58 3.57 -13.08 15.01
C ASN A 58 4.10 -12.57 13.66
N ALA A 59 3.21 -12.21 12.75
CA ALA A 59 3.60 -11.63 11.46
C ALA A 59 4.19 -10.22 11.62
N HIS A 60 5.12 -9.86 10.73
CA HIS A 60 5.78 -8.56 10.71
C HIS A 60 5.84 -8.02 9.28
N SER A 61 5.02 -7.03 8.97
CA SER A 61 4.99 -6.38 7.66
C SER A 61 4.65 -4.90 7.80
N PRO A 62 5.19 -4.04 6.92
CA PRO A 62 4.88 -2.62 6.93
C PRO A 62 3.44 -2.39 6.48
N GLY A 63 2.93 -1.17 6.68
CA GLY A 63 1.60 -0.84 6.20
C GLY A 63 1.23 0.62 6.35
N TRP A 64 -0.04 0.90 6.09
CA TRP A 64 -0.63 2.22 6.15
C TRP A 64 -1.29 2.45 7.52
N PRO A 65 -0.85 3.43 8.32
CA PRO A 65 -1.60 3.83 9.49
C PRO A 65 -2.83 4.64 9.06
N VAL A 66 -3.92 4.53 9.83
CA VAL A 66 -5.20 5.20 9.52
C VAL A 66 -5.03 6.71 9.35
N SER A 67 -4.20 7.37 10.16
CA SER A 67 -3.96 8.81 10.05
C SER A 67 -3.32 9.23 8.71
N THR A 68 -2.43 8.41 8.15
CA THR A 68 -1.85 8.68 6.83
C THR A 68 -2.87 8.43 5.72
N LEU A 69 -3.74 7.42 5.89
CA LEU A 69 -4.86 7.21 4.97
C LEU A 69 -5.85 8.37 5.02
N GLU A 70 -6.19 8.88 6.21
CA GLU A 70 -7.02 10.08 6.39
C GLU A 70 -6.42 11.27 5.67
N PHE A 71 -5.13 11.54 5.86
CA PHE A 71 -4.45 12.62 5.16
C PHE A 71 -4.55 12.48 3.63
N LEU A 72 -4.28 11.29 3.08
CA LEU A 72 -4.31 11.07 1.64
C LEU A 72 -5.73 11.12 1.05
N PHE A 73 -6.70 10.46 1.69
CA PHE A 73 -8.06 10.40 1.16
C PHE A 73 -8.85 11.68 1.44
N ASP A 74 -8.70 12.30 2.61
CA ASP A 74 -9.50 13.44 3.02
C ASP A 74 -8.87 14.79 2.64
N GLU A 75 -7.53 14.90 2.66
CA GLU A 75 -6.86 16.15 2.27
C GLU A 75 -6.30 16.16 0.84
N ARG A 76 -5.97 15.01 0.25
CA ARG A 76 -5.48 14.92 -1.14
C ARG A 76 -6.50 14.35 -2.12
N ASN A 77 -7.64 13.82 -1.63
CA ASN A 77 -8.69 13.20 -2.43
C ASN A 77 -8.15 12.20 -3.48
N ILE A 78 -7.28 11.29 -3.05
CA ILE A 78 -6.74 10.24 -3.93
C ILE A 78 -7.84 9.25 -4.35
N ALA A 79 -7.62 8.54 -5.47
CA ALA A 79 -8.56 7.54 -5.97
C ALA A 79 -8.45 6.20 -5.23
N GLY A 80 -7.25 5.83 -4.79
CA GLY A 80 -6.99 4.57 -4.11
C GLY A 80 -5.51 4.43 -3.74
N VAL A 81 -5.20 3.38 -2.98
CA VAL A 81 -3.81 3.07 -2.56
C VAL A 81 -3.34 1.70 -3.02
N GLY A 82 -2.04 1.50 -3.11
CA GLY A 82 -1.45 0.20 -3.41
C GLY A 82 -0.23 -0.11 -2.56
N HIS A 83 0.04 -1.38 -2.33
CA HIS A 83 1.19 -1.83 -1.54
C HIS A 83 1.62 -3.25 -1.92
N GLU A 84 2.82 -3.63 -1.51
CA GLU A 84 3.42 -4.94 -1.84
C GLU A 84 3.11 -6.03 -0.80
N THR A 85 2.63 -5.64 0.39
CA THR A 85 2.22 -6.54 1.47
C THR A 85 0.88 -7.22 1.16
N LEU A 86 0.52 -8.23 1.96
CA LEU A 86 -0.75 -8.95 1.80
C LEU A 86 -1.95 -8.18 2.35
N ASP A 87 -1.71 -7.25 3.26
CA ASP A 87 -2.74 -6.44 3.90
C ASP A 87 -2.33 -4.95 3.84
N THR A 88 -3.35 -4.09 3.90
CA THR A 88 -3.19 -2.62 3.97
C THR A 88 -2.50 -2.19 5.26
N ASP A 89 -2.94 -2.76 6.38
CA ASP A 89 -2.44 -2.43 7.71
C ASP A 89 -1.09 -3.11 7.97
N ALA A 90 -0.24 -2.48 8.79
CA ALA A 90 0.94 -3.17 9.29
C ALA A 90 0.52 -4.37 10.15
N ALA A 91 1.26 -5.48 10.09
CA ALA A 91 0.88 -6.71 10.78
C ALA A 91 0.72 -6.50 12.31
N VAL A 92 1.58 -5.68 12.91
CA VAL A 92 1.50 -5.31 14.33
C VAL A 92 0.24 -4.52 14.67
N THR A 93 -0.24 -3.68 13.76
CA THR A 93 -1.45 -2.87 13.92
C THR A 93 -2.69 -3.74 13.76
N CYS A 94 -2.68 -4.68 12.81
CA CYS A 94 -3.72 -5.70 12.70
C CYS A 94 -3.82 -6.54 13.98
N ALA A 95 -2.68 -7.06 14.47
CA ALA A 95 -2.64 -7.86 15.70
C ALA A 95 -3.11 -7.08 16.94
N LYS A 96 -2.70 -5.81 17.07
CA LYS A 96 -3.10 -4.94 18.18
C LYS A 96 -4.61 -4.67 18.21
N ASN A 97 -5.21 -4.46 17.04
CA ASN A 97 -6.63 -4.10 16.94
C ASN A 97 -7.54 -5.33 16.79
N GLY A 98 -7.00 -6.48 16.40
CA GLY A 98 -7.79 -7.65 15.97
C GLY A 98 -8.63 -7.36 14.72
N ASP A 99 -8.20 -6.42 13.89
CA ASP A 99 -8.97 -5.82 12.79
C ASP A 99 -8.03 -5.15 11.77
N LEU A 100 -8.45 -5.10 10.51
CA LEU A 100 -7.80 -4.34 9.43
C LEU A 100 -8.44 -2.94 9.39
N VAL A 101 -8.03 -2.09 10.33
CA VAL A 101 -8.67 -0.80 10.57
C VAL A 101 -8.46 0.18 9.41
N GLY A 102 -7.29 0.11 8.75
CA GLY A 102 -6.95 0.88 7.56
C GLY A 102 -7.74 0.43 6.34
N GLU A 103 -7.78 -0.87 6.06
CA GLU A 103 -8.63 -1.43 4.99
C GLU A 103 -10.09 -1.00 5.17
N ARG A 104 -10.64 -1.19 6.38
CA ARG A 104 -12.03 -0.81 6.65
C ARG A 104 -12.28 0.68 6.40
N TYR A 105 -11.35 1.55 6.81
CA TYR A 105 -11.45 2.98 6.55
C TYR A 105 -11.54 3.27 5.05
N ILE A 106 -10.67 2.66 4.23
CA ILE A 106 -10.66 2.85 2.78
C ILE A 106 -12.00 2.41 2.16
N LEU A 107 -12.47 1.21 2.51
CA LEU A 107 -13.69 0.63 1.94
C LEU A 107 -14.95 1.40 2.36
N GLN A 108 -14.98 1.97 3.57
CA GLN A 108 -16.08 2.83 4.03
C GLN A 108 -16.20 4.15 3.26
N LYS A 109 -15.12 4.58 2.59
CA LYS A 109 -15.08 5.80 1.78
C LYS A 109 -15.50 5.58 0.33
N ASP A 110 -15.93 4.36 -0.03
CA ASP A 110 -16.17 3.95 -1.43
C ASP A 110 -14.92 4.14 -2.30
N LYS A 111 -13.76 3.83 -1.70
CA LYS A 111 -12.43 3.83 -2.35
C LYS A 111 -11.90 2.40 -2.37
N PHE A 112 -10.72 2.21 -2.96
CA PHE A 112 -10.14 0.89 -3.16
C PHE A 112 -8.65 0.84 -2.86
N GLN A 113 -8.18 -0.38 -2.64
CA GLN A 113 -6.77 -0.72 -2.50
C GLN A 113 -6.37 -1.85 -3.45
N VAL A 114 -5.07 -1.94 -3.77
CA VAL A 114 -4.47 -3.09 -4.47
C VAL A 114 -3.34 -3.65 -3.62
N GLU A 115 -3.49 -4.92 -3.27
CA GLU A 115 -2.57 -5.67 -2.41
C GLU A 115 -1.64 -6.54 -3.26
N ALA A 116 -0.56 -7.03 -2.65
CA ALA A 116 0.40 -7.92 -3.28
C ALA A 116 0.96 -7.40 -4.62
N MET A 117 1.13 -6.08 -4.75
CA MET A 117 1.74 -5.49 -5.93
C MET A 117 3.21 -5.89 -6.08
N ALA A 118 3.73 -5.85 -7.31
CA ALA A 118 5.12 -6.17 -7.61
C ALA A 118 5.70 -5.18 -8.64
N ASN A 119 7.04 -5.15 -8.73
CA ASN A 119 7.79 -4.29 -9.65
C ASN A 119 7.61 -2.78 -9.41
N LEU A 120 7.23 -2.35 -8.20
CA LEU A 120 7.14 -0.93 -7.87
C LEU A 120 8.50 -0.23 -7.95
N ASP A 121 9.60 -0.99 -7.85
CA ASP A 121 10.97 -0.51 -8.07
C ASP A 121 11.27 -0.04 -9.49
N LYS A 122 10.41 -0.38 -10.45
CA LYS A 122 10.52 0.03 -11.86
C LYS A 122 9.70 1.27 -12.20
N LEU A 123 8.95 1.82 -11.24
CA LEU A 123 8.13 3.00 -11.45
C LEU A 123 8.93 4.28 -11.13
N PRO A 124 8.75 5.37 -11.89
CA PRO A 124 9.18 6.68 -11.44
C PRO A 124 8.34 7.12 -10.22
N PRO A 125 8.85 8.04 -9.38
CA PRO A 125 8.10 8.56 -8.23
C PRO A 125 6.73 9.15 -8.61
N VAL A 126 6.65 9.84 -9.75
CA VAL A 126 5.42 10.46 -10.28
C VAL A 126 5.35 10.32 -11.80
N GLY A 127 4.16 10.48 -12.37
CA GLY A 127 3.94 10.53 -13.82
C GLY A 127 3.59 9.19 -14.48
N ALA A 128 3.66 8.07 -13.74
CA ALA A 128 3.17 6.79 -14.23
C ALA A 128 1.64 6.74 -14.27
N VAL A 129 1.08 6.02 -15.25
CA VAL A 129 -0.35 5.71 -15.35
C VAL A 129 -0.55 4.24 -15.06
N ILE A 130 -1.39 3.91 -14.08
CA ILE A 130 -1.72 2.53 -13.71
C ILE A 130 -3.06 2.09 -14.29
N PHE A 131 -3.11 0.86 -14.78
CA PHE A 131 -4.31 0.16 -15.17
C PHE A 131 -4.54 -0.99 -14.19
N ILE A 132 -5.74 -1.07 -13.62
CA ILE A 132 -6.13 -2.10 -12.67
C ILE A 132 -7.35 -2.81 -13.26
N ALA A 133 -7.13 -3.94 -13.93
CA ALA A 133 -8.19 -4.68 -14.59
C ALA A 133 -8.62 -5.89 -13.77
N ALA A 134 -9.92 -5.95 -13.47
CA ALA A 134 -10.57 -7.06 -12.79
C ALA A 134 -11.75 -7.59 -13.64
N PRO A 135 -12.09 -8.89 -13.55
CA PRO A 135 -13.33 -9.38 -14.15
C PRO A 135 -14.55 -8.76 -13.45
N ARG A 136 -15.63 -8.50 -14.19
CA ARG A 136 -16.86 -7.93 -13.62
C ARG A 136 -17.75 -9.04 -13.02
N ILE A 137 -17.45 -9.46 -11.80
CA ILE A 137 -18.23 -10.46 -11.06
C ILE A 137 -19.24 -9.74 -10.15
N ILE A 138 -20.52 -10.11 -10.26
CA ILE A 138 -21.61 -9.49 -9.49
C ILE A 138 -21.45 -9.87 -8.00
N HIS A 139 -21.61 -8.89 -7.11
CA HIS A 139 -21.48 -9.02 -5.65
C HIS A 139 -20.09 -9.44 -5.13
N ALA A 140 -19.05 -9.38 -5.97
CA ALA A 140 -17.68 -9.56 -5.50
C ALA A 140 -17.22 -8.33 -4.69
N ASN A 141 -16.66 -8.57 -3.51
CA ASN A 141 -16.07 -7.55 -2.63
C ASN A 141 -14.57 -7.32 -2.88
N GLY A 142 -13.91 -8.26 -3.55
CA GLY A 142 -12.51 -8.20 -3.93
C GLY A 142 -12.20 -9.26 -4.99
N LEU A 143 -11.25 -8.97 -5.88
CA LEU A 143 -10.89 -9.86 -6.99
C LEU A 143 -9.40 -9.75 -7.29
N PRO A 144 -8.76 -10.85 -7.75
CA PRO A 144 -7.44 -10.73 -8.33
C PRO A 144 -7.48 -9.82 -9.55
N VAL A 145 -6.48 -8.95 -9.66
CA VAL A 145 -6.36 -7.99 -10.74
C VAL A 145 -5.13 -8.27 -11.58
N ARG A 146 -5.19 -7.88 -12.86
CA ARG A 146 -3.96 -7.61 -13.61
C ARG A 146 -3.70 -6.11 -13.49
N ALA A 147 -2.71 -5.75 -12.67
CA ALA A 147 -2.21 -4.39 -12.58
C ALA A 147 -1.00 -4.23 -13.51
N TRP A 148 -0.96 -3.16 -14.30
CA TRP A 148 0.21 -2.76 -15.08
C TRP A 148 0.30 -1.25 -15.18
N ALA A 149 1.51 -0.73 -15.38
CA ALA A 149 1.75 0.69 -15.50
C ALA A 149 2.41 1.03 -16.83
N VAL A 150 2.06 2.21 -17.35
CA VAL A 150 2.79 2.89 -18.43
C VAL A 150 3.58 4.02 -17.78
N ILE A 151 4.89 4.05 -18.02
CA ILE A 151 5.78 5.08 -17.46
C ILE A 151 6.17 6.07 -18.57
N PRO A 152 6.38 7.36 -18.24
CA PRO A 152 6.93 8.33 -19.18
C PRO A 152 8.34 7.92 -19.64
N GLU A 153 8.72 8.35 -20.85
CA GLU A 153 10.09 8.23 -21.36
C GLU A 153 11.08 9.11 -20.57
#